data_AF-A0A314ZQ84-F1
#
_entry.id   AF-A0A314ZQ84-F1
#
_cell.length_a   1.000
_cell.length_b   1.000
_cell.length_c   1.000
_cell.angle_alpha   90.00
_cell.angle_beta   90.00
_cell.angle_gamma   90.00
#
_symmetry.space_group_name_H-M   'P 1'
#
loop_
_entity.id
_entity.type
_entity.pdbx_description
1 polymer ?
#
loop_
_entity_poly.entity_id
_entity_poly.type
_entity_poly.pdbx_seq_one_letter_code
_entity_poly.pdbx_strand_id
1 'polypeptide(L)'
;MARLLKHMHWAAYDVLWLATFVDLDAVPENDESTKLAMNTLSDTYFGVTGWTKLDENGDRVHWDYDIWAISENNGNYDLSKTLYFIVVH
;
A
#
# COMPACT_ATOMS: atom_id res chain seq x y z
N MET A 1 -6.36 18.49 -2.10
CA MET A 1 -5.47 17.95 -3.17
C MET A 1 -4.09 17.52 -2.64
N ALA A 2 -3.32 18.39 -1.95
CA ALA A 2 -1.96 18.07 -1.49
C ALA A 2 -1.84 16.88 -0.52
N ARG A 3 -2.91 16.55 0.23
CA ARG A 3 -2.93 15.40 1.14
C ARG A 3 -3.26 14.07 0.46
N LEU A 4 -3.90 14.07 -0.72
CA LEU A 4 -4.15 12.84 -1.48
C LEU A 4 -2.85 12.29 -2.08
N LEU A 5 -1.97 13.20 -2.52
CA LEU A 5 -0.61 12.88 -2.97
C LEU A 5 0.18 12.17 -1.86
N LYS A 6 0.03 12.66 -0.60
CA LYS A 6 0.04 11.89 0.67
C LYS A 6 0.34 10.40 0.58
N HIS A 7 -0.69 9.71 0.14
CA HIS A 7 -0.82 8.27 0.36
C HIS A 7 -0.04 7.51 -0.72
N MET A 8 0.03 8.10 -1.93
CA MET A 8 0.71 7.49 -3.07
C MET A 8 2.23 7.45 -2.87
N HIS A 9 2.84 8.47 -2.27
CA HIS A 9 4.29 8.44 -2.05
C HIS A 9 4.74 7.47 -0.95
N TRP A 10 3.92 7.22 0.07
CA TRP A 10 4.22 6.17 1.07
C TRP A 10 4.08 4.76 0.48
N ALA A 11 3.06 4.54 -0.35
CA ALA A 11 2.90 3.26 -1.05
C ALA A 11 4.07 2.99 -2.00
N ALA A 12 4.51 4.00 -2.77
CA ALA A 12 5.67 3.88 -3.65
C ALA A 12 6.97 3.57 -2.88
N TYR A 13 7.14 4.15 -1.68
CA TYR A 13 8.27 3.85 -0.81
C TYR A 13 8.29 2.37 -0.40
N ASP A 14 7.15 1.85 0.06
CA ASP A 14 7.06 0.44 0.46
C ASP A 14 7.28 -0.52 -0.70
N VAL A 15 6.77 -0.20 -1.90
CA VAL A 15 7.01 -0.99 -3.12
C VAL A 15 8.48 -1.00 -3.50
N LEU A 16 9.19 0.13 -3.41
CA LEU A 16 10.62 0.20 -3.71
C LEU A 16 11.43 -0.73 -2.81
N TRP A 17 11.18 -0.70 -1.50
CA TRP A 17 11.88 -1.57 -0.56
C TRP A 17 11.55 -3.04 -0.77
N LEU A 18 10.28 -3.36 -0.94
CA LEU A 18 9.85 -4.73 -1.21
C LEU A 18 10.52 -5.28 -2.48
N ALA A 19 10.51 -4.51 -3.57
CA ALA A 19 11.17 -4.89 -4.82
C ALA A 19 12.69 -5.08 -4.64
N THR A 20 13.32 -4.23 -3.83
CA THR A 20 14.76 -4.35 -3.51
C THR A 20 15.06 -5.65 -2.77
N PHE A 21 14.23 -6.02 -1.79
CA PHE A 21 14.43 -7.29 -1.07
C PHE A 21 14.17 -8.51 -1.95
N VAL A 22 13.18 -8.43 -2.84
CA VAL A 22 12.90 -9.49 -3.82
C VAL A 22 14.10 -9.70 -4.75
N ASP A 23 14.68 -8.62 -5.27
CA ASP A 23 15.87 -8.69 -6.14
C ASP A 23 17.10 -9.27 -5.40
N LEU A 24 17.25 -8.95 -4.12
CA LEU A 24 18.35 -9.47 -3.28
C LEU A 24 18.20 -10.96 -2.94
N ASP A 25 16.96 -11.46 -2.79
CA ASP A 25 16.67 -12.85 -2.44
C ASP A 25 16.54 -13.76 -3.68
N ALA A 26 16.16 -13.19 -4.82
CA ALA A 26 15.97 -13.93 -6.06
C ALA A 26 17.29 -14.37 -6.70
N VAL A 27 17.26 -15.55 -7.34
CA VAL A 27 18.34 -16.00 -8.21
C VAL A 27 18.31 -15.18 -9.52
N PRO A 28 19.45 -14.62 -9.97
CA PRO A 28 19.52 -13.86 -11.20
C PRO A 28 18.97 -14.63 -12.42
N GLU A 29 18.25 -13.92 -13.30
CA GLU A 29 17.64 -14.47 -14.53
C GLU A 29 16.67 -15.64 -14.30
N ASN A 30 16.09 -15.76 -13.10
CA ASN A 30 15.12 -16.81 -12.78
C ASN A 30 13.77 -16.22 -12.32
N ASP A 31 12.82 -16.19 -13.25
CA ASP A 31 11.47 -15.67 -13.02
C ASP A 31 10.70 -16.43 -11.93
N GLU A 32 10.90 -17.75 -11.79
CA GLU A 32 10.24 -18.55 -10.75
C GLU A 32 10.79 -18.20 -9.36
N SER A 33 12.10 -17.99 -9.26
CA SER A 33 12.75 -17.53 -8.03
C SER A 33 12.23 -16.16 -7.62
N THR A 34 12.12 -15.22 -8.56
CA THR A 34 11.61 -13.88 -8.31
C THR A 34 10.16 -13.91 -7.83
N LYS A 35 9.30 -14.73 -8.45
CA LYS A 35 7.91 -14.90 -8.00
C LYS A 35 7.81 -15.49 -6.60
N LEU A 36 8.62 -16.50 -6.29
CA LEU A 36 8.64 -17.12 -4.95
C LEU A 36 9.10 -16.12 -3.89
N ALA A 37 10.17 -15.36 -4.16
CA ALA A 37 10.66 -14.30 -3.28
C ALA A 37 9.58 -13.22 -3.08
N MET A 38 8.91 -12.78 -4.14
CA MET A 38 7.81 -11.79 -4.06
C MET A 38 6.67 -12.27 -3.15
N ASN A 39 6.20 -13.51 -3.33
CA ASN A 39 5.13 -14.05 -2.49
C ASN A 39 5.56 -14.17 -1.03
N THR A 40 6.77 -14.66 -0.77
CA THR A 40 7.28 -14.88 0.59
C THR A 40 7.53 -13.56 1.33
N LEU A 41 8.13 -12.58 0.65
CA LEU A 41 8.50 -11.30 1.25
C LEU A 41 7.29 -10.39 1.43
N SER A 42 6.34 -10.38 0.48
CA SER A 42 5.13 -9.56 0.61
C SER A 42 4.27 -9.99 1.80
N ASP A 43 4.23 -11.29 2.12
CA ASP A 43 3.53 -11.87 3.27
C ASP A 43 4.13 -11.46 4.63
N THR A 44 5.42 -11.12 4.67
CA THR A 44 6.16 -10.89 5.91
C THR A 44 6.59 -9.44 6.11
N TYR A 45 6.59 -8.63 5.05
CA TYR A 45 7.00 -7.23 5.09
C TYR A 45 5.91 -6.31 5.66
N PHE A 46 6.30 -5.46 6.61
CA PHE A 46 5.46 -4.42 7.21
C PHE A 46 6.06 -3.05 6.90
N GLY A 47 5.40 -2.30 6.02
CA GLY A 47 5.86 -1.00 5.54
C GLY A 47 5.21 0.18 6.26
N VAL A 48 5.45 1.38 5.73
CA VAL A 48 4.83 2.63 6.21
C VAL A 48 3.31 2.61 6.04
N THR A 49 2.83 1.91 5.01
CA THR A 49 1.41 1.73 4.69
C THR A 49 0.80 0.46 5.29
N GLY A 50 1.54 -0.26 6.13
CA GLY A 50 1.07 -1.47 6.83
C GLY A 50 1.52 -2.78 6.17
N TRP A 51 0.73 -3.85 6.41
CA TRP A 51 1.01 -5.19 5.87
C TRP A 51 0.92 -5.21 4.35
N THR A 52 1.94 -5.76 3.69
CA THR A 52 2.00 -5.81 2.23
C THR A 52 1.55 -7.14 1.62
N LYS A 53 0.91 -8.00 2.43
CA LYS A 53 0.39 -9.30 2.01
C LYS A 53 -0.46 -9.16 0.75
N LEU A 54 -0.18 -9.99 -0.24
CA LEU A 54 -0.91 -10.01 -1.51
C LEU A 54 -1.94 -11.16 -1.53
N ASP A 55 -3.01 -10.98 -2.28
CA ASP A 55 -3.98 -12.02 -2.62
C ASP A 55 -3.58 -12.77 -3.90
N GLU A 56 -4.40 -13.72 -4.34
CA GLU A 56 -4.16 -14.51 -5.55
C GLU A 56 -4.13 -13.65 -6.84
N ASN A 57 -4.73 -12.46 -6.82
CA ASN A 57 -4.75 -11.53 -7.94
C ASN A 57 -3.55 -10.57 -7.93
N GLY A 58 -2.75 -10.58 -6.86
CA GLY A 58 -1.62 -9.67 -6.66
C GLY A 58 -2.02 -8.32 -6.04
N ASP A 59 -3.24 -8.19 -5.55
CA ASP A 59 -3.71 -7.01 -4.82
C ASP A 59 -3.38 -7.15 -3.32
N ARG A 60 -3.20 -6.02 -2.64
CA ARG A 60 -2.96 -6.06 -1.18
C ARG A 60 -4.23 -6.47 -0.44
N VAL A 61 -4.09 -7.47 0.43
CA VAL A 61 -5.16 -7.95 1.32
C VAL A 61 -5.63 -6.85 2.28
N HIS A 62 -4.68 -6.05 2.77
CA HIS A 62 -4.93 -4.99 3.73
C HIS A 62 -4.83 -3.63 3.03
N TRP A 63 -5.91 -2.86 3.07
CA TRP A 63 -5.90 -1.48 2.62
C TRP A 63 -6.74 -0.59 3.53
N ASP A 64 -6.18 0.57 3.84
CA ASP A 64 -6.86 1.60 4.63
C ASP A 64 -7.67 2.51 3.71
N TYR A 65 -8.98 2.55 3.92
CA TYR A 65 -9.87 3.46 3.21
C TYR A 65 -10.26 4.62 4.12
N ASP A 66 -9.90 5.82 3.68
CA ASP A 66 -10.38 7.06 4.28
C ASP A 66 -11.62 7.55 3.55
N ILE A 67 -12.75 7.66 4.26
CA ILE A 67 -13.96 8.29 3.73
C ILE A 67 -13.96 9.76 4.13
N TRP A 68 -14.00 10.63 3.12
CA TRP A 68 -13.98 12.08 3.28
C TRP A 68 -15.35 12.66 2.91
N ALA A 69 -15.85 13.58 3.73
CA ALA A 69 -17.01 14.40 3.40
C ALA A 69 -16.60 15.87 3.27
N ILE A 70 -17.23 16.55 2.32
CA ILE A 70 -17.08 18.00 2.17
C ILE A 70 -17.91 18.65 3.28
N SER A 71 -17.25 19.41 4.15
CA SER A 71 -17.87 20.25 5.16
C SER A 71 -17.78 21.70 4.73
N GLU A 72 -18.91 22.40 4.75
CA GLU A 72 -18.94 23.85 4.54
C GLU A 72 -18.74 24.55 5.89
N ASN A 73 -17.71 25.39 5.98
CA ASN A 73 -17.46 26.25 7.14
C ASN A 73 -17.28 27.69 6.66
N ASN A 74 -18.23 28.58 7.00
CA ASN A 74 -18.19 30.01 6.67
C ASN A 74 -17.90 30.31 5.17
N GLY A 75 -18.53 29.57 4.25
CA GLY A 75 -18.38 29.77 2.80
C GLY A 75 -17.11 29.17 2.19
N ASN A 76 -16.29 28.46 2.98
CA ASN A 76 -15.19 27.63 2.49
C ASN A 76 -15.57 26.15 2.57
N TYR A 77 -15.11 25.37 1.59
CA TYR A 77 -15.33 23.92 1.51
C TYR A 77 -14.06 23.18 1.89
N ASP A 78 -14.10 22.45 3.00
CA ASP A 78 -12.99 21.62 3.46
C ASP A 78 -13.34 20.13 3.41
N LEU A 79 -12.35 19.30 3.09
CA LEU A 79 -12.47 17.85 3.19
C LEU A 79 -12.23 17.42 4.63
N SER A 80 -13.31 17.07 5.33
CA SER A 80 -13.26 16.49 6.67
C SER A 80 -13.21 14.97 6.57
N LYS A 81 -12.32 14.32 7.33
CA LYS A 81 -12.29 12.86 7.45
C LYS A 81 -13.45 12.44 8.35
N THR A 82 -14.41 11.71 7.79
CA THR A 82 -15.63 11.36 8.51
C THR A 82 -15.51 9.98 9.14
N LEU A 83 -14.90 9.02 8.44
CA LEU A 83 -14.73 7.65 8.91
C LEU A 83 -13.38 7.06 8.46
N TYR A 84 -12.92 6.07 9.23
CA TYR A 84 -11.73 5.26 8.93
C TYR A 84 -12.15 3.78 8.97
N PHE A 85 -11.87 3.05 7.90
CA PHE A 85 -12.07 1.60 7.84
C PHE A 85 -10.78 0.92 7.41
N ILE A 86 -10.44 -0.16 8.12
CA ILE A 86 -9.44 -1.14 7.69
C ILE A 86 -10.25 -2.27 7.04
N VAL A 87 -10.06 -2.49 5.74
CA VAL A 87 -10.65 -3.63 5.05
C VAL A 87 -9.63 -4.76 5.06
N VAL A 88 -10.05 -5.92 5.55
CA VAL A 88 -9.27 -7.17 5.51
C VAL A 88 -10.04 -8.11 4.58
N HIS A 89 -9.47 -8.44 3.43
CA HIS A 89 -10.04 -9.40 2.48
C HIS A 89 -9.67 -10.84 2.83
#